data_AF-X0ZHG1-F1
#
_entry.id   AF-X0ZHG1-F1
#
_cell.length_a   1.000
_cell.length_b   1.000
_cell.length_c   1.000
_cell.angle_alpha   90.00
_cell.angle_beta   90.00
_cell.angle_gamma   90.00
#
_symmetry.space_group_name_H-M   'P 1'
#
loop_
_entity.id
_entity.type
_entity.pdbx_description
1 polymer ?
#
loop_
_entity_poly.entity_id
_entity_poly.type
_entity_poly.pdbx_seq_one_letter_code
_entity_poly.pdbx_strand_id
1 'polypeptide(L)'
;MSQEKLLETYMDIEGIAPSDLQVAAYIERLSNSSLLDNVALVESKEHKIEDTTFRRFKLTAMLRKNVHLGNEDIEGIRAGGKTAAWSF
;
A
#
# COMPACT_ATOMS: atom_id res chain seq x y z
N MET A 1 -26.60 -12.89 22.05
CA MET A 1 -25.43 -13.38 21.28
C MET A 1 -24.74 -12.15 20.72
N SER A 2 -23.49 -11.89 21.12
CA SER A 2 -22.83 -10.59 20.97
C SER A 2 -22.66 -10.17 19.52
N GLN A 3 -22.95 -8.90 19.24
CA GLN A 3 -22.60 -8.21 18.01
C GLN A 3 -21.06 -8.14 17.95
N GLU A 4 -20.40 -9.10 17.30
CA GLU A 4 -18.97 -8.97 16.99
C GLU A 4 -18.84 -7.74 16.09
N LYS A 5 -18.43 -6.62 16.68
CA LYS A 5 -18.22 -5.39 15.95
C LYS A 5 -16.98 -5.62 15.09
N LEU A 6 -17.19 -5.87 13.81
CA LEU A 6 -16.12 -5.97 12.81
C LEU A 6 -15.27 -4.70 12.90
N LEU A 7 -14.09 -4.81 13.51
CA LEU A 7 -13.16 -3.71 13.68
C LEU A 7 -12.64 -3.30 12.30
N GLU A 8 -12.84 -2.04 11.94
CA GLU A 8 -12.19 -1.44 10.77
C GLU A 8 -10.80 -0.99 11.16
N THR A 9 -9.79 -1.60 10.56
CA THR A 9 -8.40 -1.19 10.75
C THR A 9 -8.02 -0.26 9.62
N TYR A 10 -7.90 1.02 9.94
CA TYR A 10 -7.39 2.05 9.04
C TYR A 10 -5.87 2.19 9.22
N MET A 11 -5.17 2.38 8.11
CA MET A 11 -3.73 2.49 8.04
C MET A 11 -3.32 3.72 7.24
N ASP A 12 -2.31 4.42 7.73
CA ASP A 12 -1.60 5.45 6.98
C ASP A 12 -0.31 4.84 6.40
N ILE A 13 -0.07 5.07 5.11
CA ILE A 13 1.14 4.63 4.41
C ILE A 13 1.85 5.87 3.86
N GLU A 14 3.11 6.05 4.20
CA GLU A 14 3.94 7.15 3.70
C GLU A 14 5.15 6.61 2.94
N GLY A 15 5.52 7.28 1.86
CA GLY A 15 6.65 6.89 1.05
C GLY A 15 7.21 8.03 0.20
N ILE A 16 8.35 7.76 -0.42
CA ILE A 16 8.99 8.63 -1.40
C ILE A 16 9.16 7.83 -2.69
N ALA A 17 8.82 8.46 -3.82
CA ALA A 17 8.96 7.89 -5.15
C ALA A 17 9.66 8.88 -6.09
N PRO A 18 10.45 8.42 -7.05
CA PRO A 18 11.06 9.27 -8.09
C PRO A 18 10.11 10.14 -8.91
N SER A 19 8.84 9.73 -9.11
CA SER A 19 7.88 10.50 -9.91
C SER A 19 6.42 10.14 -9.60
N ASP A 20 5.50 10.98 -10.07
CA ASP A 20 4.04 10.74 -9.94
C ASP A 20 3.59 9.45 -10.62
N LEU A 21 4.25 9.06 -11.72
CA LEU A 21 3.97 7.78 -12.40
C LEU A 21 4.23 6.60 -11.47
N GLN A 22 5.33 6.67 -10.70
CA GLN A 22 5.67 5.60 -9.75
C GLN A 22 4.72 5.58 -8.55
N VAL A 23 4.26 6.75 -8.09
CA VAL A 23 3.20 6.85 -7.06
C VAL A 23 1.92 6.17 -7.56
N ALA A 24 1.48 6.47 -8.79
CA ALA A 24 0.28 5.88 -9.38
C ALA A 24 0.40 4.35 -9.50
N ALA A 25 1.53 3.84 -10.01
CA ALA A 25 1.79 2.39 -10.10
C ALA A 25 1.84 1.72 -8.72
N TYR A 26 2.30 2.41 -7.67
CA TYR A 26 2.26 1.88 -6.32
C TYR A 26 0.83 1.82 -5.76
N ILE A 27 0.04 2.87 -5.95
CA ILE A 27 -1.37 2.90 -5.56
C ILE A 27 -2.17 1.81 -6.27
N GLU A 28 -1.94 1.60 -7.57
CA GLU A 28 -2.57 0.53 -8.35
C GLU A 28 -2.26 -0.85 -7.74
N ARG A 29 -0.99 -1.13 -7.44
CA ARG A 29 -0.57 -2.38 -6.81
C ARG A 29 -1.24 -2.59 -5.44
N LEU A 30 -1.32 -1.55 -4.61
CA LEU A 30 -1.99 -1.64 -3.31
C LEU A 30 -3.49 -1.83 -3.44
N SER A 31 -4.12 -1.17 -4.41
CA SER A 31 -5.57 -1.26 -4.67
C SER A 31 -5.97 -2.64 -5.20
N ASN A 32 -5.08 -3.30 -5.92
CA ASN A 32 -5.28 -4.66 -6.44
C ASN A 32 -4.83 -5.76 -5.45
N SER A 33 -4.39 -5.39 -4.25
CA SER A 33 -3.98 -6.36 -3.22
C SER A 33 -5.18 -7.11 -2.64
N SER A 34 -4.99 -8.37 -2.27
CA SER A 34 -6.00 -9.16 -1.55
C SER A 34 -6.19 -8.71 -0.10
N LEU A 35 -5.25 -7.91 0.44
CA LEU A 35 -5.20 -7.52 1.84
C LEU A 35 -5.85 -6.16 2.14
N LEU A 36 -5.89 -5.25 1.16
CA LEU A 36 -6.25 -3.86 1.38
C LEU A 36 -7.49 -3.49 0.58
N ASP A 37 -8.32 -2.64 1.17
CA ASP A 37 -9.43 -1.94 0.55
C ASP A 37 -9.28 -0.43 0.76
N ASN A 38 -10.03 0.38 0.00
CA ASN A 38 -10.12 1.83 0.19
C ASN A 38 -8.76 2.55 0.19
N VAL A 39 -7.85 2.16 -0.70
CA VAL A 39 -6.56 2.86 -0.87
C VAL A 39 -6.82 4.21 -1.53
N ALA A 40 -6.42 5.30 -0.86
CA ALA A 40 -6.60 6.66 -1.36
C ALA A 40 -5.36 7.52 -1.10
N LEU A 41 -5.00 8.36 -2.08
CA LEU A 41 -3.94 9.35 -1.95
C LEU A 41 -4.47 10.57 -1.18
N VAL A 42 -3.82 10.90 -0.07
CA VAL A 42 -4.19 12.04 0.80
C VAL A 42 -3.27 13.22 0.57
N GLU A 43 -1.99 12.96 0.36
CA GLU A 43 -0.99 14.00 0.11
C GLU A 43 0.01 13.52 -0.95
N SER A 44 0.40 14.42 -1.85
CA SER A 44 1.53 14.22 -2.77
C SER A 44 2.24 15.55 -2.95
N LYS A 45 3.52 15.62 -2.58
CA LYS A 45 4.31 16.85 -2.63
C LYS A 45 5.73 16.60 -3.09
N GLU A 46 6.32 17.61 -3.71
CA GLU A 46 7.73 17.60 -4.06
C GLU A 46 8.60 17.50 -2.79
N HIS A 47 9.61 16.64 -2.82
CA HIS A 47 10.55 16.44 -1.74
C HIS A 47 11.96 16.33 -2.31
N LYS A 48 12.80 17.32 -2.03
CA LYS A 48 14.20 17.32 -2.46
C LYS A 48 15.06 16.61 -1.43
N ILE A 49 15.85 15.65 -1.91
CA ILE A 49 16.89 14.98 -1.13
C ILE A 49 18.18 15.20 -1.91
N GLU A 50 19.11 15.91 -1.29
CA GLU A 50 20.32 16.42 -1.95
C GLU A 50 19.94 17.26 -3.20
N ASP A 51 20.47 16.92 -4.37
CA ASP A 51 20.16 17.56 -5.65
C ASP A 51 19.07 16.83 -6.47
N THR A 52 18.48 15.78 -5.91
CA THR A 52 17.43 15.00 -6.60
C THR A 52 16.05 15.36 -6.06
N THR A 53 15.13 15.59 -6.99
CA THR A 53 13.73 15.88 -6.67
C THR A 53 12.92 14.60 -6.72
N PHE A 54 12.26 14.28 -5.61
CA PHE A 54 11.35 13.15 -5.48
C PHE A 54 9.93 13.62 -5.19
N ARG A 55 9.00 12.67 -5.20
CA ARG A 55 7.64 12.84 -4.72
C ARG A 55 7.46 12.12 -3.40
N ARG A 56 7.17 12.87 -2.34
CA ARG A 56 6.70 12.31 -1.06
C ARG A 56 5.19 12.21 -1.10
N PHE A 57 4.65 11.06 -0.74
CA PHE A 57 3.22 10.79 -0.77
C PHE A 57 2.73 10.16 0.53
N LYS A 58 1.47 10.42 0.86
CA LYS A 58 0.74 9.79 1.97
C LYS A 58 -0.56 9.19 1.44
N LEU A 59 -0.80 7.93 1.79
CA LEU A 59 -2.01 7.18 1.47
C LEU A 59 -2.74 6.81 2.76
N THR A 60 -4.06 6.64 2.65
CA THR A 60 -4.87 5.89 3.60
C THR A 60 -5.30 4.58 2.97
N ALA A 61 -5.37 3.51 3.75
CA ALA A 61 -5.90 2.21 3.34
C ALA A 61 -6.65 1.55 4.49
N MET A 62 -7.51 0.58 4.19
CA MET A 62 -8.21 -0.23 5.17
C MET A 62 -7.81 -1.70 5.01
N LEU A 63 -7.56 -2.40 6.13
CA LEU A 63 -7.37 -3.85 6.08
C LEU A 63 -8.71 -4.52 5.73
N ARG A 64 -8.70 -5.40 4.73
CA ARG A 64 -9.89 -6.14 4.32
C ARG A 64 -10.33 -7.09 5.45
N LYS A 65 -11.63 -7.10 5.76
CA LYS A 65 -12.18 -7.74 6.96
C LYS A 65 -12.29 -9.27 6.90
N ASN A 66 -12.33 -9.85 5.70
CA ASN A 66 -12.62 -11.28 5.49
C ASN A 66 -11.54 -11.98 4.68
N VAL A 67 -10.27 -11.61 4.88
CA VAL A 67 -9.17 -12.26 4.16
C VAL A 67 -8.97 -13.67 4.69
N HIS A 68 -9.42 -14.67 3.94
CA HIS A 68 -9.03 -16.06 4.15
C HIS A 68 -7.76 -16.30 3.35
N LEU A 69 -6.60 -16.05 3.97
CA LEU A 69 -5.33 -16.31 3.32
C LEU A 69 -5.09 -17.83 3.27
N GLY A 70 -5.25 -18.41 2.09
CA GLY A 70 -4.73 -19.74 1.80
C GLY A 70 -3.21 -19.72 1.68
N ASN A 71 -2.57 -20.90 1.69
CA ASN A 71 -1.12 -20.99 1.49
C ASN A 71 -0.68 -20.37 0.16
N GLU A 72 -1.51 -20.45 -0.87
CA GLU A 72 -1.24 -19.83 -2.18
C GLU A 72 -1.24 -18.29 -2.10
N ASP A 73 -2.17 -17.71 -1.33
CA ASP A 73 -2.22 -16.26 -1.10
C ASP A 73 -0.99 -15.78 -0.31
N ILE A 74 -0.57 -16.56 0.70
CA ILE A 74 0.61 -16.26 1.52
C ILE A 74 1.89 -16.31 0.67
N GLU A 75 2.03 -17.32 -0.19
CA GLU A 75 3.17 -17.43 -1.08
C GLU A 75 3.17 -16.34 -2.16
N GLY A 76 1.99 -15.94 -2.67
CA GLY A 76 1.85 -14.78 -3.55
C GLY A 76 2.30 -13.46 -2.89
N ILE A 77 1.89 -13.22 -1.65
CA ILE A 77 2.32 -12.06 -0.86
C ILE A 77 3.83 -12.09 -0.64
N ARG A 78 4.40 -13.26 -0.28
CA ARG A 78 5.85 -13.44 -0.08
C ARG A 78 6.65 -13.20 -1.35
N ALA A 79 6.18 -13.71 -2.49
CA ALA A 79 6.83 -13.51 -3.77
C ALA A 79 6.80 -12.02 -4.15
N GLY A 80 5.66 -11.34 -4.03
CA GLY A 80 5.52 -9.91 -4.30
C GLY A 80 6.41 -9.02 -3.42
N GLY A 81 6.54 -9.36 -2.13
CA GLY A 81 7.42 -8.65 -1.21
C GLY A 81 8.91 -8.78 -1.55
N LYS A 82 9.35 -9.96 -2.04
CA LYS A 82 10.73 -10.18 -2.48
C LYS A 82 11.05 -9.42 -3.76
N THR A 83 10.14 -9.35 -4.74
CA THR A 83 10.39 -8.59 -5.98
C THR A 83 10.48 -7.09 -5.72
N ALA A 84 9.66 -6.55 -4.81
CA ALA A 84 9.71 -5.14 -4.45
C ALA A 84 11.06 -4.73 -3.84
N ALA A 85 11.66 -5.58 -2.99
CA ALA A 85 12.94 -5.29 -2.34
C ALA A 85 14.16 -5.25 -3.30
N TRP A 86 14.04 -5.79 -4.51
CA TRP A 86 15.13 -5.88 -5.49
C TRP A 86 14.96 -4.91 -6.68
N SER A 87 13.88 -4.12 -6.70
CA SER A 87 13.53 -3.24 -7.83
C SER A 87 13.73 -1.74 -7.53
N PHE A 88 14.50 -1.40 -6.50
CA PHE A 88 14.83 -0.01 -6.14
C PHE A 88 16.15 0.44 -6.76
#